data_AF-A0A7V7WKA3-F1
#
_entry.id   AF-A0A7V7WKA3-F1
#
_cell.length_a   1.000
_cell.length_b   1.000
_cell.length_c   1.000
_cell.angle_alpha   90.00
_cell.angle_beta   90.00
_cell.angle_gamma   90.00
#
_symmetry.space_group_name_H-M   'P 1'
#
loop_
_entity.id
_entity.type
_entity.pdbx_description
1 polymer ?
#
loop_
_entity_poly.entity_id
_entity_poly.type
_entity_poly.pdbx_seq_one_letter_code
_entity_poly.pdbx_strand_id
1 'polypeptide(L)'
;MSAATLLTPGIASINGAIPDAVQVAITRLSIETCDPTPALAKLRGLTSDRSTVIAMRGRLMLTVTGYDGVRLGAALRQAYHATETGQQALDPNTGRARPRAHVRRAHWHTFLAGAARSERRLKWLPPIPVNLAGDDPGALPAVVRKVD
;
A
#
# COMPACT_ATOMS: atom_id res chain seq x y z
N MET A 1 -23.08 -5.87 10.93
CA MET A 1 -22.49 -5.70 9.57
C MET A 1 -21.40 -6.75 9.41
N SER A 2 -21.67 -7.77 8.60
CA SER A 2 -20.80 -8.94 8.43
C SER A 2 -19.53 -8.54 7.68
N ALA A 3 -18.37 -8.69 8.32
CA ALA A 3 -17.09 -8.60 7.62
C ALA A 3 -16.99 -9.81 6.71
N ALA A 4 -17.18 -9.62 5.41
CA ALA A 4 -16.91 -10.66 4.43
C ALA A 4 -15.42 -10.99 4.49
N THR A 5 -15.06 -12.00 5.29
CA THR A 5 -13.77 -12.67 5.23
C THR A 5 -13.69 -13.29 3.84
N LEU A 6 -12.99 -12.61 2.93
CA LEU A 6 -12.60 -13.19 1.65
C LEU A 6 -11.70 -14.39 1.98
N LEU A 7 -12.31 -15.57 2.03
CA LEU A 7 -11.61 -16.85 2.14
C LEU A 7 -10.68 -16.94 0.93
N THR A 8 -9.40 -16.69 1.15
CA THR A 8 -8.39 -16.84 0.11
C THR A 8 -8.10 -18.33 -0.01
N PRO A 9 -8.39 -18.98 -1.15
CA PRO A 9 -8.05 -20.39 -1.31
C PRO A 9 -6.54 -20.59 -1.10
N GLY A 10 -6.19 -21.68 -0.40
CA GLY A 10 -4.80 -22.12 -0.30
C GLY A 10 -4.28 -22.53 -1.68
N ILE A 11 -2.99 -22.36 -1.94
CA ILE A 11 -2.35 -22.66 -3.23
C ILE A 11 -2.66 -24.07 -3.75
N ALA A 12 -2.91 -25.02 -2.85
CA ALA A 12 -3.25 -26.40 -3.20
C ALA A 12 -4.69 -26.60 -3.69
N SER A 13 -5.59 -25.63 -3.56
CA SER A 13 -7.00 -25.77 -3.95
C SER A 13 -7.31 -25.22 -5.34
N ILE A 14 -6.29 -24.92 -6.16
CA ILE A 14 -6.47 -24.39 -7.51
C ILE A 14 -6.00 -25.48 -8.47
N ASN A 15 -6.96 -26.13 -9.13
CA ASN A 15 -6.83 -27.26 -10.05
C ASN A 15 -5.85 -26.99 -11.22
N GLY A 16 -4.54 -27.00 -10.98
CA GLY A 16 -3.49 -26.86 -12.02
C GLY A 16 -3.41 -25.49 -12.71
N ALA A 17 -4.31 -24.53 -12.41
CA ALA A 17 -4.28 -23.19 -12.96
C ALA A 17 -3.44 -22.27 -12.07
N ILE A 18 -2.33 -21.75 -12.61
CA ILE A 18 -1.52 -20.73 -11.94
C ILE A 18 -2.34 -19.42 -11.95
N PRO A 19 -2.68 -18.83 -10.80
CA PRO A 19 -3.44 -17.58 -10.77
C PRO A 19 -2.63 -16.43 -11.36
N ASP A 20 -3.30 -15.53 -12.09
CA ASP A 20 -2.69 -14.33 -12.69
C ASP A 20 -2.07 -13.38 -11.66
N ALA A 21 -2.55 -13.43 -10.41
CA ALA A 21 -1.90 -12.80 -9.28
C ALA A 21 -2.15 -13.61 -8.00
N VAL A 22 -1.14 -13.73 -7.14
CA VAL A 22 -1.34 -14.25 -5.78
C VAL A 22 -1.51 -13.09 -4.82
N GLN A 23 -2.60 -13.14 -4.06
CA GLN A 23 -2.91 -12.16 -3.06
C GLN A 23 -2.15 -12.46 -1.76
N VAL A 24 -1.37 -11.50 -1.28
CA VAL A 24 -0.79 -11.54 0.07
C VAL A 24 -1.39 -10.39 0.86
N ALA A 25 -2.19 -10.76 1.87
CA ALA A 25 -2.89 -9.81 2.71
C ALA A 25 -2.01 -9.36 3.89
N ILE A 26 -1.92 -8.05 4.08
CA ILE A 26 -1.43 -7.43 5.32
C ILE A 26 -2.68 -6.99 6.08
N THR A 27 -2.95 -7.67 7.19
CA THR A 27 -4.20 -7.46 7.94
C THR A 27 -4.10 -6.31 8.93
N ARG A 28 -5.25 -5.75 9.31
CA ARG A 28 -5.35 -4.77 10.41
C ARG A 28 -4.76 -5.30 11.71
N LEU A 29 -5.02 -6.57 12.05
CA LEU A 29 -4.46 -7.21 13.25
C LEU A 29 -2.93 -7.21 13.20
N SER A 30 -2.33 -7.66 12.10
CA SER A 30 -0.88 -7.64 11.90
C SER A 30 -0.28 -6.25 12.06
N ILE A 31 -0.99 -5.22 11.57
CA ILE A 31 -0.60 -3.81 11.70
C ILE A 31 -0.62 -3.36 13.16
N GLU A 32 -1.74 -3.60 13.86
CA GLU A 32 -1.96 -3.17 15.25
C GLU A 32 -0.99 -3.87 16.22
N THR A 33 -0.69 -5.15 15.98
CA THR A 33 0.25 -5.92 16.79
C THR A 33 1.71 -5.75 16.38
N CYS A 34 1.98 -4.98 15.31
CA CYS A 34 3.31 -4.85 14.73
C CYS A 34 3.97 -6.19 14.35
N ASP A 35 3.17 -7.17 13.92
CA ASP A 35 3.63 -8.50 13.54
C ASP A 35 3.52 -8.78 12.03
N PRO A 36 4.64 -8.71 11.28
CA PRO A 36 4.65 -9.00 9.84
C PRO A 36 4.71 -10.50 9.53
N THR A 37 4.86 -11.37 10.54
CA THR A 37 5.16 -12.80 10.37
C THR A 37 4.19 -13.54 9.46
N PRO A 38 2.86 -13.34 9.55
CA PRO A 38 1.92 -14.04 8.67
C PRO A 38 2.14 -13.72 7.18
N ALA A 39 2.38 -12.44 6.86
CA ALA A 39 2.62 -12.00 5.49
C ALA A 39 3.98 -12.50 4.98
N LEU A 40 5.02 -12.44 5.83
CA LEU A 40 6.36 -12.92 5.49
C LEU A 40 6.39 -14.44 5.29
N ALA A 41 5.68 -15.21 6.12
CA ALA A 41 5.56 -16.66 5.96
C ALA A 41 4.94 -17.02 4.61
N LYS A 42 3.86 -16.32 4.22
CA LYS A 42 3.23 -16.50 2.91
C LYS A 42 4.18 -16.15 1.77
N LEU A 43 4.88 -15.02 1.84
CA LEU A 43 5.88 -14.64 0.83
C LEU A 43 7.01 -15.66 0.71
N ARG A 44 7.55 -16.13 1.83
CA ARG A 44 8.60 -17.14 1.86
C ARG A 44 8.15 -18.44 1.20
N GLY A 45 6.94 -18.90 1.49
CA GLY A 45 6.35 -20.08 0.85
C GLY A 45 6.12 -19.91 -0.66
N LEU A 46 5.85 -18.68 -1.13
CA LEU A 46 5.76 -18.39 -2.57
C LEU A 46 7.14 -18.38 -3.24
N THR A 47 8.16 -17.97 -2.51
CA THR A 47 9.53 -17.88 -3.04
C THR A 47 10.37 -19.14 -2.85
N SER A 48 9.88 -20.13 -2.10
CA SER A 48 10.62 -21.37 -1.82
C SER A 48 10.70 -22.31 -3.01
N ASP A 49 9.79 -22.19 -3.98
CA ASP A 49 9.85 -22.93 -5.24
C ASP A 49 10.31 -22.02 -6.39
N ARG A 50 11.44 -22.39 -7.01
CA ARG A 50 12.03 -21.68 -8.15
C ARG A 50 11.09 -21.65 -9.37
N SER A 51 10.29 -22.70 -9.58
CA SER A 51 9.35 -22.77 -10.70
C SER A 51 8.23 -21.73 -10.52
N THR A 52 7.72 -21.63 -9.29
CA THR A 52 6.77 -20.60 -8.86
C THR A 52 7.35 -19.19 -9.02
N VAL A 53 8.58 -18.92 -8.56
CA VAL A 53 9.22 -17.59 -8.70
C VAL A 53 9.36 -17.15 -10.17
N ILE A 54 9.78 -18.08 -11.05
CA ILE A 54 9.96 -17.78 -12.48
C ILE A 54 8.61 -17.55 -13.17
N ALA A 55 7.60 -18.36 -12.85
CA ALA A 55 6.24 -18.19 -13.38
C ALA A 55 5.58 -16.90 -12.87
N MET A 56 5.88 -16.50 -11.63
CA MET A 56 5.26 -15.37 -10.95
C MET A 56 5.95 -14.02 -11.14
N ARG A 57 6.88 -13.84 -12.09
CA ARG A 57 7.59 -12.57 -12.40
C ARG A 57 6.72 -11.31 -12.20
N GLY A 58 6.73 -10.73 -11.00
CA GLY A 58 5.97 -9.52 -10.64
C GLY A 58 4.47 -9.69 -10.37
N ARG A 59 3.90 -10.90 -10.36
CA ARG A 59 2.46 -11.18 -10.22
C ARG A 59 1.99 -11.32 -8.77
N LEU A 60 2.55 -10.51 -7.87
CA LEU A 60 2.20 -10.57 -6.45
C LEU A 60 1.40 -9.32 -6.08
N MET A 61 0.13 -9.54 -5.71
CA MET A 61 -0.75 -8.45 -5.29
C MET A 61 -0.72 -8.34 -3.76
N LEU A 62 0.04 -7.37 -3.27
CA LEU A 62 -0.01 -7.00 -1.86
C LEU A 62 -1.29 -6.20 -1.60
N THR A 63 -2.17 -6.72 -0.74
CA THR A 63 -3.38 -6.01 -0.33
C THR A 63 -3.31 -5.69 1.14
N VAL A 64 -3.50 -4.43 1.49
CA VAL A 64 -3.62 -4.00 2.89
C VAL A 64 -5.11 -3.91 3.20
N THR A 65 -5.62 -4.75 4.10
CA THR A 65 -7.03 -4.74 4.45
C THR A 65 -7.27 -3.87 5.68
N GLY A 66 -8.35 -3.08 5.66
CA GLY A 66 -8.71 -2.18 6.76
C GLY A 66 -8.15 -0.75 6.68
N TYR A 67 -7.53 -0.36 5.55
CA TYR A 67 -7.19 1.03 5.21
C TYR A 67 -8.03 1.49 4.01
N ASP A 68 -8.67 2.65 4.12
CA ASP A 68 -9.54 3.27 3.11
C ASP A 68 -8.73 4.07 2.07
N GLY A 69 -8.00 3.37 1.19
CA GLY A 69 -7.17 3.99 0.14
C GLY A 69 -7.92 4.80 -0.93
N VAL A 70 -9.24 4.98 -0.81
CA VAL A 70 -10.10 5.57 -1.85
C VAL A 70 -9.94 7.09 -1.93
N ARG A 71 -9.75 7.77 -0.79
CA ARG A 71 -9.61 9.25 -0.73
C ARG A 71 -8.31 9.73 -1.38
N LEU A 72 -7.24 8.95 -1.22
CA LEU A 72 -5.92 9.24 -1.79
C LEU A 72 -5.91 9.19 -3.33
N GLY A 73 -6.66 8.25 -3.91
CA GLY A 73 -6.68 8.01 -5.36
C GLY A 73 -7.25 9.16 -6.18
N ALA A 74 -8.30 9.84 -5.67
CA ALA A 74 -8.91 10.98 -6.35
C ALA A 74 -7.96 12.18 -6.40
N ALA A 75 -7.31 12.49 -5.28
CA ALA A 75 -6.36 13.58 -5.17
C ALA A 75 -5.12 13.37 -6.04
N LEU A 76 -4.61 12.13 -6.14
CA LEU A 76 -3.51 11.80 -7.06
C LEU A 76 -3.89 12.00 -8.52
N ARG A 77 -5.09 11.57 -8.93
CA ARG A 77 -5.57 11.78 -10.30
C ARG A 77 -5.68 13.27 -10.63
N GLN A 78 -6.19 14.08 -9.70
CA GLN A 78 -6.25 15.54 -9.87
C GLN A 78 -4.85 16.14 -10.00
N ALA A 79 -3.91 15.74 -9.14
CA ALA A 79 -2.54 16.25 -9.17
C ALA A 79 -1.77 15.83 -10.44
N TYR A 80 -1.98 14.61 -10.92
CA TYR A 80 -1.44 14.16 -12.20
C TYR A 80 -2.04 14.93 -13.37
N HIS A 81 -3.36 15.10 -13.40
CA HIS A 81 -4.05 15.87 -14.42
C HIS A 81 -3.55 17.33 -14.47
N ALA A 82 -3.42 18.01 -13.32
CA ALA A 82 -2.86 19.36 -13.27
C ALA A 82 -1.42 19.44 -13.80
N THR A 83 -0.63 18.38 -13.62
CA THR A 83 0.72 18.32 -14.17
C THR A 83 0.71 18.11 -15.69
N GLU A 84 -0.20 17.27 -16.19
CA GLU A 84 -0.37 16.98 -17.62
C GLU A 84 -0.93 18.19 -18.40
N THR A 85 -1.82 18.97 -17.79
CA THR A 85 -2.40 20.19 -18.38
C THR A 85 -1.55 21.45 -18.21
N GLY A 86 -0.34 21.34 -17.64
CA GLY A 86 0.56 22.48 -17.42
C GLY A 86 0.08 23.45 -16.33
N GLN A 87 -0.90 23.06 -15.52
CA GLN A 87 -1.45 23.83 -14.40
C GLN A 87 -0.71 23.53 -13.08
N GLN A 88 0.52 22.99 -13.16
CA GLN A 88 1.31 22.67 -11.98
C GLN A 88 1.75 23.94 -11.25
N ALA A 89 1.55 23.98 -9.93
CA ALA A 89 2.02 25.07 -9.10
C ALA A 89 3.55 25.19 -9.15
N LEU A 90 4.04 26.40 -9.42
CA LEU A 90 5.45 26.74 -9.35
C LEU A 90 5.87 27.00 -7.90
N ASP A 91 7.14 26.78 -7.62
CA ASP A 91 7.76 27.22 -6.37
C ASP A 91 7.83 28.75 -6.36
N PRO A 92 7.24 29.44 -5.37
CA PRO A 92 7.15 30.90 -5.35
C PRO A 92 8.51 31.59 -5.14
N ASN A 93 9.51 30.87 -4.61
CA ASN A 93 10.84 31.43 -4.37
C ASN A 93 11.78 31.21 -5.58
N THR A 94 11.57 30.15 -6.36
CA THR A 94 12.48 29.76 -7.45
C THR A 94 11.86 29.80 -8.84
N GLY A 95 10.53 29.93 -8.95
CA GLY A 95 9.79 29.90 -10.21
C GLY A 95 9.82 28.54 -10.92
N ARG A 96 10.39 27.50 -10.29
CA ARG A 96 10.55 26.16 -10.88
C ARG A 96 9.35 25.27 -10.59
N ALA A 97 9.14 24.27 -11.44
CA ALA A 97 8.13 23.24 -11.20
C ALA A 97 8.39 22.53 -9.86
N ARG A 98 7.35 22.41 -9.03
CA ARG A 98 7.44 21.68 -7.76
C ARG A 98 7.58 20.16 -8.01
N PRO A 99 8.13 19.39 -7.05
CA PRO A 99 8.22 17.94 -7.22
C PRO A 99 6.82 17.32 -7.36
N ARG A 100 6.68 16.33 -8.25
CA ARG A 100 5.39 15.70 -8.57
C ARG A 100 4.74 15.07 -7.34
N ALA A 101 3.42 15.19 -7.28
CA ALA A 101 2.61 14.47 -6.31
C ALA A 101 2.81 12.96 -6.48
N HIS A 102 2.96 12.23 -5.37
CA HIS A 102 3.06 10.78 -5.38
C HIS A 102 2.69 10.19 -4.02
N VAL A 103 2.63 8.87 -3.93
CA VAL A 103 2.41 8.16 -2.67
C VAL A 103 3.66 7.39 -2.30
N ARG A 104 4.19 7.66 -1.11
CA ARG A 104 5.16 6.77 -0.50
C ARG A 104 4.44 5.50 -0.05
N ARG A 105 4.81 4.35 -0.63
CA ARG A 105 4.17 3.06 -0.38
C ARG A 105 4.23 2.71 1.11
N ALA A 106 3.16 2.07 1.59
CA ALA A 106 3.11 1.55 2.95
C ALA A 106 4.18 0.47 3.15
N HIS A 107 4.81 0.48 4.32
CA HIS A 107 5.86 -0.47 4.66
C HIS A 107 6.04 -0.57 6.17
N TRP A 108 6.61 -1.69 6.60
CA TRP A 108 7.12 -1.83 7.96
C TRP A 108 8.41 -1.02 8.12
N HIS A 109 8.47 -0.20 9.16
CA HIS A 109 9.62 0.62 9.49
C HIS A 109 10.24 0.14 10.80
N THR A 110 11.52 -0.21 10.74
CA THR A 110 12.31 -0.59 11.90
C THR A 110 13.05 0.63 12.42
N PHE A 111 12.92 0.91 13.71
CA PHE A 111 13.61 2.02 14.37
C PHE A 111 14.23 1.57 15.69
N LEU A 112 15.19 2.35 16.18
CA LEU A 112 15.83 2.09 17.46
C LEU A 112 15.22 2.95 18.56
N ALA A 113 15.07 2.38 19.76
CA ALA A 113 14.48 2.99 20.94
C ALA A 113 15.27 2.59 22.21
N GLY A 114 14.85 3.11 23.37
CA GLY A 114 15.49 2.83 24.65
C GLY A 114 16.82 3.55 24.86
N ALA A 115 17.40 3.37 26.05
CA ALA A 115 18.68 3.97 26.41
C ALA A 115 19.78 3.52 25.43
N ALA A 116 20.55 4.49 24.94
CA ALA A 116 21.60 4.25 23.93
C ALA A 116 21.11 3.51 22.67
N ARG A 117 19.81 3.59 22.33
CA ARG A 117 19.23 2.94 21.13
C ARG A 117 19.36 1.40 21.14
N SER A 118 19.35 0.79 22.32
CA SER A 118 19.53 -0.65 22.51
C SER A 118 18.35 -1.50 22.04
N GLU A 119 17.15 -0.93 21.95
CA GLU A 119 15.94 -1.64 21.55
C GLU A 119 15.66 -1.44 20.06
N ARG A 120 15.28 -2.50 19.35
CA ARG A 120 14.80 -2.42 17.97
C ARG A 120 13.30 -2.65 17.95
N ARG A 121 12.54 -1.66 17.47
CA ARG A 121 11.07 -1.69 17.40
C ARG A 121 10.61 -1.62 15.96
N LEU A 122 9.44 -2.19 15.70
CA LEU A 122 8.79 -2.18 14.39
C LEU A 122 7.51 -1.33 14.46
N LYS A 123 7.23 -0.58 13.40
CA LYS A 123 5.98 0.17 13.24
C LYS A 123 5.50 0.08 11.81
N TRP A 124 4.19 -0.03 11.62
CA TRP A 124 3.59 0.14 10.30
C TRP A 124 3.55 1.62 9.91
N LEU A 125 4.12 1.97 8.77
CA LEU A 125 3.89 3.26 8.14
C LEU A 125 2.81 3.11 7.07
N PRO A 126 1.68 3.83 7.19
CA PRO A 126 0.63 3.82 6.17
C PRO A 126 1.13 4.44 4.86
N PRO A 127 0.36 4.34 3.76
CA PRO A 127 0.65 5.10 2.55
C PRO A 127 0.67 6.60 2.89
N ILE A 128 1.76 7.29 2.55
CA ILE A 128 1.91 8.72 2.87
C ILE A 128 1.82 9.51 1.56
N PRO A 129 0.82 10.40 1.42
CA PRO A 129 0.78 11.32 0.31
C PRO A 129 1.92 12.33 0.40
N VAL A 130 2.51 12.66 -0.73
CA VAL A 130 3.57 13.67 -0.84
C VAL A 130 3.15 14.64 -1.94
N ASN A 131 3.19 15.94 -1.63
CA ASN A 131 2.86 17.04 -2.53
C ASN A 131 1.44 16.96 -3.15
N LEU A 132 0.45 16.49 -2.39
CA LEU A 132 -0.96 16.61 -2.79
C LEU A 132 -1.50 17.97 -2.36
N ALA A 133 -2.32 18.61 -3.20
CA ALA A 133 -3.01 19.83 -2.82
C ALA A 133 -4.04 19.52 -1.73
N GLY A 134 -3.94 20.20 -0.58
CA GLY A 134 -4.72 19.87 0.62
C GLY A 134 -4.02 18.81 1.46
N ASP A 135 -2.95 19.21 2.15
CA ASP A 135 -2.12 18.36 3.03
C ASP A 135 -2.87 17.83 4.29
N ASP A 136 -4.17 18.06 4.40
CA ASP A 136 -5.05 17.41 5.36
C ASP A 136 -5.74 16.19 4.71
N PRO A 137 -5.35 14.96 5.07
CA PRO A 137 -6.04 13.74 4.64
C PRO A 137 -7.55 13.75 4.95
N GLY A 138 -7.97 14.50 5.99
CA GLY A 138 -9.37 14.70 6.38
C GLY A 138 -10.15 15.60 5.42
N ALA A 139 -9.46 16.54 4.75
CA ALA A 139 -10.01 17.45 3.74
C ALA A 139 -10.09 16.82 2.34
N LEU A 140 -9.49 15.65 2.12
CA LEU A 140 -9.58 14.95 0.84
C LEU A 140 -11.04 14.54 0.59
N PRO A 141 -11.61 14.87 -0.59
CA PRO A 141 -13.01 14.60 -0.87
C PRO A 141 -13.33 13.11 -0.73
N ALA A 142 -14.39 12.81 0.01
CA ALA A 142 -14.88 11.44 0.14
C ALA A 142 -15.32 10.93 -1.24
N VAL A 143 -14.77 9.80 -1.66
CA VAL A 143 -15.18 9.15 -2.90
C VAL A 143 -16.40 8.28 -2.58
N VAL A 144 -17.59 8.78 -2.92
CA VAL A 144 -18.83 8.00 -2.87
C VAL A 144 -18.96 7.25 -4.18
N ARG A 145 -19.03 5.91 -4.14
CA ARG A 145 -19.48 5.12 -5.29
C ARG A 145 -20.95 4.75 -5.09
N LYS A 146 -21.71 4.82 -6.18
CA LYS A 146 -22.99 4.14 -6.24
C LYS A 146 -22.73 2.64 -6.16
N VAL A 147 -23.39 1.99 -5.21
CA VAL A 147 -23.46 0.53 -5.15
C VAL A 147 -24.77 0.21 -5.86
N ASP A 148 -24.67 -0.42 -7.01
CA ASP A 148 -25.80 -1.05 -7.68
C ASP A 148 -26.04 -2.44 -7.07
#